data_AF-A0AAE9YUF4-F1
#
_entry.id   AF-A0AAE9YUF4-F1
#
_cell.length_a   1.000
_cell.length_b   1.000
_cell.length_c   1.000
_cell.angle_alpha   90.00
_cell.angle_beta   90.00
_cell.angle_gamma   90.00
#
_symmetry.space_group_name_H-M   'P 1'
#
loop_
_entity.id
_entity.type
_entity.pdbx_description
1 polymer ?
#
loop_
_entity_poly.entity_id
_entity_poly.type
_entity_poly.pdbx_seq_one_letter_code
_entity_poly.pdbx_strand_id
1 'polypeptide(L)'
;MTEKKAPLSNAEKQKRYRERQKEGGKKEMRGYLTPEALKCYQLIAEQTQWSDSVILSNAVRLTYAAYKNGQIALLNNWLNKHDL
;
A
#
# COMPACT_ATOMS: atom_id res chain seq x y z
N MET A 1 24.14 -18.74 -32.64
CA MET A 1 22.67 -18.62 -32.46
C MET A 1 22.43 -18.34 -30.99
N THR A 2 21.86 -17.19 -30.63
CA THR A 2 21.52 -16.89 -29.23
C THR A 2 20.25 -17.64 -28.86
N GLU A 3 20.37 -18.64 -27.99
CA GLU A 3 19.22 -19.39 -27.48
C GLU A 3 18.23 -18.41 -26.80
N LYS A 4 17.00 -18.38 -27.31
CA LYS A 4 15.92 -17.60 -26.69
C LYS A 4 15.54 -18.29 -25.38
N LYS A 5 15.87 -17.66 -24.25
CA LYS A 5 15.44 -18.13 -22.92
C LYS A 5 13.92 -18.29 -22.88
N ALA A 6 13.46 -19.43 -22.37
CA ALA A 6 12.05 -19.72 -22.21
C ALA A 6 11.36 -18.61 -21.39
N PRO A 7 10.12 -18.22 -21.74
CA PRO A 7 9.38 -17.21 -21.01
C PRO A 7 9.12 -17.69 -19.58
N LEU A 8 9.38 -16.82 -18.61
CA LEU A 8 9.14 -17.10 -17.20
C LEU A 8 7.64 -17.32 -16.94
N SER A 9 7.34 -18.25 -16.05
CA SER A 9 6.00 -18.40 -15.48
C SER A 9 5.59 -17.17 -14.66
N ASN A 10 4.29 -16.98 -14.45
CA ASN A 10 3.78 -15.89 -13.60
C ASN A 10 4.30 -15.99 -12.15
N ALA A 11 4.46 -17.20 -11.63
CA ALA A 11 5.03 -17.44 -10.30
C ALA A 11 6.48 -16.94 -10.21
N GLU A 12 7.30 -17.24 -11.22
CA GLU A 12 8.69 -16.78 -11.28
C GLU A 12 8.80 -15.27 -11.47
N LYS A 13 7.91 -14.66 -12.28
CA LYS A 13 7.83 -13.20 -12.42
C LYS A 13 7.51 -12.54 -11.07
N GLN A 14 6.52 -13.05 -10.34
CA GLN A 14 6.17 -12.53 -9.02
C GLN A 14 7.31 -12.73 -8.01
N LYS A 15 7.99 -13.88 -8.03
CA LYS A 15 9.16 -14.14 -7.17
C LYS A 15 10.27 -13.11 -7.43
N ARG A 16 10.67 -12.93 -8.70
CA ARG A 16 11.69 -11.95 -9.09
C ARG A 16 11.30 -10.52 -8.73
N TYR A 17 10.02 -10.18 -8.87
CA TYR A 17 9.53 -8.86 -8.47
C TYR A 17 9.71 -8.63 -6.96
N ARG A 18 9.28 -9.60 -6.13
CA ARG A 18 9.45 -9.54 -4.67
C ARG A 18 10.93 -9.47 -4.26
N GLU A 19 11.79 -10.23 -4.92
CA GLU A 19 13.25 -10.19 -4.70
C GLU A 19 13.81 -8.79 -4.99
N ARG A 20 13.47 -8.18 -6.13
CA ARG A 20 13.92 -6.80 -6.45
C ARG A 20 13.40 -5.77 -5.45
N GLN A 21 12.15 -5.89 -4.98
CA GLN A 21 11.64 -4.97 -3.95
C GLN A 21 12.44 -5.11 -2.65
N LYS A 22 12.76 -6.35 -2.25
CA LYS A 22 13.56 -6.65 -1.06
C LYS A 22 15.00 -6.14 -1.18
N GLU A 23 15.63 -6.31 -2.34
CA GLU A 23 16.96 -5.75 -2.64
C GLU A 23 16.96 -4.21 -2.54
N GLY A 24 15.87 -3.57 -2.96
CA GLY A 24 15.63 -2.13 -2.77
C GLY A 24 15.28 -1.73 -1.33
N GLY A 25 15.42 -2.62 -0.35
CA GLY A 25 15.15 -2.36 1.08
C GLY A 25 13.67 -2.32 1.45
N LYS A 26 12.76 -2.62 0.52
CA LYS A 26 11.31 -2.61 0.80
C LYS A 26 10.87 -3.93 1.43
N LYS A 27 9.97 -3.81 2.40
CA LYS A 27 9.30 -4.96 3.03
C LYS A 27 7.87 -5.07 2.53
N GLU A 28 7.47 -6.25 2.10
CA GLU A 28 6.08 -6.53 1.76
C GLU A 28 5.21 -6.52 3.03
N MET A 29 4.12 -5.75 3.00
CA MET A 29 3.10 -5.69 4.05
C MET A 29 1.80 -6.25 3.47
N ARG A 30 1.10 -7.09 4.23
CA ARG A 30 -0.16 -7.74 3.81
C ARG A 30 -1.22 -7.60 4.87
N GLY A 31 -2.46 -7.38 4.44
CA GLY A 31 -3.65 -7.29 5.28
C GLY A 31 -4.92 -7.17 4.43
N TYR A 32 -6.07 -7.44 5.03
CA TYR A 32 -7.38 -7.19 4.42
C TYR A 32 -7.90 -5.83 4.90
N LEU A 33 -8.51 -5.08 4.00
CA LEU A 33 -9.16 -3.80 4.31
C LEU A 33 -10.64 -4.04 4.63
N THR A 34 -11.18 -3.28 5.58
CA THR A 34 -12.63 -3.18 5.77
C THR A 34 -13.26 -2.40 4.61
N PRO A 35 -14.59 -2.46 4.41
CA PRO A 35 -15.26 -1.68 3.36
C PRO A 35 -15.00 -0.17 3.45
N GLU A 36 -14.94 0.37 4.67
CA GLU A 36 -14.70 1.79 4.94
C GLU A 36 -13.26 2.18 4.57
N ALA A 37 -12.29 1.35 4.96
CA ALA A 37 -10.90 1.54 4.56
C ALA A 37 -10.70 1.39 3.05
N LEU A 38 -11.46 0.51 2.39
CA LEU A 38 -11.45 0.37 0.93
C LEU A 38 -12.00 1.63 0.23
N LYS A 39 -13.06 2.23 0.78
CA LYS A 39 -13.61 3.51 0.31
C LYS A 39 -12.60 4.64 0.48
N CYS A 40 -11.91 4.72 1.63
CA CYS A 40 -10.78 5.64 1.82
C CYS A 40 -9.69 5.44 0.76
N TYR A 41 -9.30 4.20 0.50
CA TYR A 41 -8.30 3.87 -0.51
C TYR A 41 -8.72 4.32 -1.92
N GLN A 42 -9.98 4.07 -2.31
CA GLN A 42 -10.52 4.51 -3.61
C GLN A 42 -10.47 6.04 -3.75
N LEU A 43 -10.95 6.77 -2.74
CA LEU A 43 -10.94 8.24 -2.74
C LEU A 43 -9.51 8.80 -2.84
N ILE A 44 -8.55 8.22 -2.11
CA ILE A 44 -7.14 8.62 -2.19
C ILE A 44 -6.60 8.36 -3.60
N ALA A 45 -6.84 7.18 -4.17
CA ALA A 45 -6.35 6.81 -5.49
C ALA A 45 -6.91 7.76 -6.57
N GLU A 46 -8.21 8.06 -6.54
CA GLU A 46 -8.86 8.99 -7.47
C GLU A 46 -8.27 10.40 -7.38
N GLN A 47 -8.09 10.93 -6.16
CA GLN A 47 -7.65 12.32 -5.96
C GLN A 47 -6.16 12.52 -6.19
N THR A 48 -5.33 11.52 -5.90
CA THR A 48 -3.86 11.67 -5.91
C THR A 48 -3.18 11.02 -7.11
N GLN A 49 -3.85 10.06 -7.76
CA GLN A 49 -3.26 9.21 -8.80
C GLN A 49 -2.00 8.46 -8.31
N TRP A 50 -1.87 8.24 -7.00
CA TRP A 50 -0.75 7.49 -6.43
C TRP A 50 -0.91 5.99 -6.65
N SER A 51 0.23 5.29 -6.74
CA SER A 51 0.24 3.83 -6.76
C SER A 51 -0.04 3.25 -5.37
N ASP A 52 -0.53 2.01 -5.32
CA ASP A 52 -0.83 1.28 -4.08
C ASP A 52 0.35 1.31 -3.08
N SER A 53 1.56 1.14 -3.60
CA SER A 53 2.78 1.16 -2.78
C SER A 53 3.01 2.52 -2.13
N VAL A 54 2.69 3.62 -2.82
CA VAL A 54 2.82 4.98 -2.29
C VAL A 54 1.72 5.25 -1.28
N ILE A 55 0.47 4.90 -1.59
CA ILE A 55 -0.68 5.06 -0.67
C ILE A 55 -0.41 4.30 0.63
N LEU A 56 -0.04 3.02 0.55
CA LEU A 56 0.23 2.21 1.74
C LEU A 56 1.40 2.76 2.57
N SER A 57 2.49 3.18 1.90
CA SER A 57 3.65 3.75 2.60
C SER A 57 3.30 5.06 3.32
N ASN A 58 2.50 5.91 2.68
CA ASN A 58 2.04 7.17 3.26
C ASN A 58 1.04 6.93 4.39
N ALA A 59 0.08 6.02 4.23
CA ALA A 59 -0.89 5.68 5.26
C ALA A 59 -0.19 5.26 6.56
N VAL A 60 0.76 4.32 6.50
CA VAL A 60 1.51 3.86 7.68
C VAL A 60 2.27 5.02 8.37
N ARG A 61 2.93 5.87 7.58
CA ARG A 61 3.70 7.01 8.11
C ARG A 61 2.80 8.08 8.74
N LEU A 62 1.67 8.38 8.09
CA LEU A 62 0.71 9.37 8.58
C LEU A 62 -0.03 8.87 9.82
N THR A 63 -0.38 7.58 9.89
CA THR A 63 -0.93 6.99 11.12
C THR A 63 0.03 7.15 12.30
N TYR A 64 1.32 6.89 12.09
CA TYR A 64 2.33 7.10 13.13
C TYR A 64 2.48 8.59 13.50
N ALA A 65 2.53 9.49 12.51
CA ALA A 65 2.60 10.93 12.75
C ALA A 65 1.38 11.43 13.54
N ALA A 66 0.16 10.99 13.19
CA ALA A 66 -1.06 11.32 13.91
C ALA A 66 -1.02 10.82 15.35
N TYR A 67 -0.51 9.60 15.59
CA TYR A 67 -0.30 9.07 16.93
C TYR A 67 0.68 9.94 17.73
N LYS A 68 1.85 10.25 17.16
CA LYS A 68 2.90 11.04 17.83
C LYS A 68 2.47 12.46 18.16
N ASN A 69 1.60 13.05 17.35
CA ASN A 69 1.07 14.39 17.56
C ASN A 69 -0.24 14.43 18.37
N GLY A 70 -0.71 13.29 18.91
CA GLY A 70 -1.94 13.23 19.70
C GLY A 70 -3.24 13.46 18.90
N GLN A 71 -3.16 13.42 17.56
CA GLN A 71 -4.29 13.70 16.67
C GLN A 71 -5.08 12.44 16.29
N ILE A 72 -4.57 11.24 16.60
CA ILE A 72 -5.17 9.99 16.15
C ILE A 72 -6.63 9.81 16.59
N ALA A 73 -6.98 10.22 17.82
CA ALA A 73 -8.35 10.13 18.32
C ALA A 73 -9.30 11.10 17.57
N LEU A 74 -8.83 12.31 17.28
CA LEU A 74 -9.59 13.30 16.52
C LEU A 74 -9.87 12.80 15.10
N LEU A 75 -8.85 12.26 14.43
CA LEU A 75 -8.96 11.75 13.06
C LEU A 75 -9.86 10.51 12.99
N ASN A 76 -9.72 9.57 13.93
CA ASN A 76 -10.61 8.40 14.00
C ASN A 76 -12.07 8.80 14.23
N ASN A 77 -12.32 9.77 15.11
CA ASN A 77 -13.68 10.29 15.32
C ASN A 77 -14.24 10.97 14.07
N TRP A 78 -13.39 11.66 13.29
CA TRP A 78 -13.80 12.24 12.02
C TRP A 78 -14.18 11.15 11.02
N LEU A 79 -13.36 10.11 10.88
CA LEU A 79 -13.63 8.96 9.99
C LEU A 79 -14.97 8.29 10.33
N ASN A 80 -15.19 7.95 11.60
CA ASN A 80 -16.43 7.33 12.07
C ASN A 80 -17.68 8.18 11.78
N LYS A 81 -17.58 9.52 11.86
CA LYS A 81 -18.70 10.43 11.58
C LYS A 81 -19.07 10.51 10.09
N HIS A 82 -18.18 10.06 9.21
CA HIS A 82 -18.37 10.11 7.76
C HIS A 82 -18.51 8.72 7.13
N ASP A 83 -18.64 7.68 7.96
CA ASP A 83 -18.69 6.27 7.53
C ASP A 83 -17.49 5.91 6.64
N LEU A 84 -16.29 6.19 7.16
CA LEU A 84 -14.97 6.01 6.55
C LEU A 84 -13.99 5.29 7.47
#